data_AF-A0A2E0HMD0-F1
#
_entry.id   AF-A0A2E0HMD0-F1
#
_cell.length_a   1.000
_cell.length_b   1.000
_cell.length_c   1.000
_cell.angle_alpha   90.00
_cell.angle_beta   90.00
_cell.angle_gamma   90.00
#
_symmetry.space_group_name_H-M   'P 1'
#
loop_
_entity.id
_entity.type
_entity.pdbx_description
1 polymer ?
#
loop_
_entity_poly.entity_id
_entity_poly.type
_entity_poly.pdbx_seq_one_letter_code
_entity_poly.pdbx_strand_id
1 'polypeptide(L)'
;METKAPRPLSKGIQSQKKSNLMRELSAITAAHLRAFEFLDEIMELESDKIMLDEDCIVVSGQLATYCIKIDTLLKRLRNPIVYGIGFDTISVHAKGKLDKEKSTYACIQSIADVNVPFADSIAAMIFGLLNDNNFFENENGETLRTALIELYGPDPYSPIGSKMESYFSSRFNAHYDLESLTVSFRGTHGFKWRLGFGNPLAVGFSLEYKKPRQRNWRLLTKDTATVIEDSSSIFTMMNRISRSPGNTIPDSMDWTTSLDLCKLILPLVDEFNHIGEEELESLCEKMEYEHW
;
A
#
# COMPACT_ATOMS: atom_id res chain seq x y z
N MET A 1 -21.21 9.47 -50.46
CA MET A 1 -19.95 8.72 -50.36
C MET A 1 -20.31 7.24 -50.22
N GLU A 2 -20.11 6.44 -51.26
CA GLU A 2 -20.34 4.99 -51.19
C GLU A 2 -19.23 4.35 -50.34
N THR A 3 -19.60 3.80 -49.20
CA THR A 3 -18.75 2.94 -48.39
C THR A 3 -18.51 1.64 -49.15
N LYS A 4 -17.34 1.52 -49.80
CA LYS A 4 -16.88 0.26 -50.40
C LYS A 4 -16.90 -0.84 -49.34
N ALA A 5 -17.74 -1.86 -49.56
CA ALA A 5 -17.74 -3.07 -48.75
C ALA A 5 -16.33 -3.67 -48.70
N PRO A 6 -15.83 -4.09 -47.53
CA PRO A 6 -14.49 -4.64 -47.40
C PRO A 6 -14.37 -5.89 -48.26
N ARG A 7 -13.44 -5.88 -49.23
CA ARG A 7 -13.17 -7.07 -50.06
C ARG A 7 -12.56 -8.17 -49.18
N PRO A 8 -13.05 -9.41 -49.25
CA PRO A 8 -12.49 -10.51 -48.50
C PRO A 8 -11.03 -10.76 -48.92
N LEU A 9 -10.18 -11.10 -47.95
CA LEU A 9 -8.78 -11.47 -48.18
C LEU A 9 -8.70 -12.69 -49.11
N SER A 10 -7.64 -12.77 -49.91
CA SER A 10 -7.40 -13.97 -50.73
C SER A 10 -7.17 -15.19 -49.84
N LYS A 11 -7.55 -16.39 -50.31
CA LYS A 11 -7.37 -17.65 -49.57
C LYS A 11 -5.91 -17.86 -49.13
N GLY A 12 -4.94 -17.47 -49.98
CA GLY A 12 -3.51 -17.55 -49.66
C GLY A 12 -3.12 -16.64 -48.49
N ILE A 13 -3.55 -15.38 -48.52
CA ILE A 13 -3.28 -14.43 -47.42
C ILE A 13 -3.98 -14.87 -46.13
N GLN A 14 -5.21 -15.39 -46.21
CA GLN A 14 -5.95 -15.89 -45.04
C GLN A 14 -5.28 -17.12 -44.42
N SER A 15 -4.78 -18.05 -45.24
CA SER A 15 -4.01 -19.21 -44.79
C SER A 15 -2.70 -18.79 -44.10
N GLN A 16 -1.98 -17.84 -44.69
CA GLN A 16 -0.74 -17.31 -44.10
C GLN A 16 -0.99 -16.61 -42.77
N LYS A 17 -2.03 -15.76 -42.67
CA LYS A 17 -2.42 -15.12 -41.41
C LYS A 17 -2.81 -16.14 -40.34
N LYS A 18 -3.56 -17.18 -40.70
CA LYS A 18 -3.90 -18.29 -39.80
C LYS A 18 -2.64 -19.00 -39.29
N SER A 19 -1.70 -19.30 -40.18
CA SER A 19 -0.45 -19.96 -39.81
C SER A 19 0.38 -19.11 -38.85
N ASN A 20 0.51 -17.80 -39.12
CA ASN A 20 1.21 -16.87 -38.23
C ASN A 20 0.57 -16.83 -36.84
N LEU A 21 -0.76 -16.72 -36.76
CA LEU A 21 -1.48 -16.72 -35.49
C LEU A 21 -1.24 -18.03 -34.71
N MET A 22 -1.35 -19.18 -35.36
CA MET A 22 -1.11 -20.47 -34.69
C MET A 22 0.34 -20.60 -34.19
N ARG A 23 1.31 -20.06 -34.93
CA ARG A 23 2.71 -20.02 -34.51
C ARG A 23 2.90 -19.13 -33.27
N GLU A 24 2.30 -17.96 -33.24
CA GLU A 24 2.35 -17.06 -32.08
C GLU A 24 1.71 -17.69 -30.83
N LEU A 25 0.52 -18.27 -30.98
CA LEU A 25 -0.16 -19.01 -29.89
C LEU A 25 0.69 -20.17 -29.36
N SER A 26 1.35 -20.91 -30.27
CA SER A 26 2.24 -22.01 -29.89
C SER A 26 3.48 -21.51 -29.14
N ALA A 27 4.06 -20.40 -29.58
CA ALA A 27 5.21 -19.79 -28.92
C ALA A 27 4.86 -19.31 -27.49
N ILE A 28 3.70 -18.68 -27.32
CA ILE A 28 3.19 -18.27 -25.99
C ILE A 28 3.01 -19.49 -25.09
N THR A 29 2.42 -20.57 -25.61
CA THR A 29 2.19 -21.80 -24.84
C THR A 29 3.53 -22.42 -24.40
N ALA A 30 4.51 -22.51 -25.31
CA ALA A 30 5.84 -23.02 -25.01
C ALA A 30 6.58 -22.16 -23.97
N ALA A 31 6.41 -20.83 -24.02
CA ALA A 31 6.97 -19.93 -23.01
C ALA A 31 6.38 -20.18 -21.61
N HIS A 32 5.07 -20.41 -21.52
CA HIS A 32 4.42 -20.77 -20.25
C HIS A 32 4.95 -22.08 -19.67
N LEU A 33 5.14 -23.11 -20.52
CA LEU A 33 5.68 -24.40 -20.06
C LEU A 33 7.07 -24.25 -19.44
N ARG A 34 7.97 -23.52 -20.11
CA ARG A 34 9.32 -23.25 -19.58
C ARG A 34 9.28 -22.45 -18.28
N ALA A 35 8.36 -21.49 -18.18
CA ALA A 35 8.21 -20.68 -16.98
C ALA A 35 7.69 -21.52 -15.79
N PHE A 36 6.87 -22.54 -16.04
CA PHE A 36 6.49 -23.51 -14.99
C PHE A 36 7.65 -24.41 -14.57
N GLU A 37 8.46 -24.89 -15.52
CA GLU A 37 9.69 -25.63 -15.21
C GLU A 37 10.63 -24.78 -14.33
N PHE A 38 10.81 -23.51 -14.67
CA PHE A 38 11.60 -22.58 -13.87
C PHE A 38 11.02 -22.34 -12.47
N LEU A 39 9.69 -22.22 -12.35
CA LEU A 39 9.03 -22.10 -11.04
C LEU A 39 9.28 -23.34 -10.17
N ASP A 40 9.20 -24.54 -10.75
CA ASP A 40 9.48 -25.80 -10.08
C ASP A 40 10.94 -25.85 -9.58
N GLU A 41 11.90 -25.48 -10.44
CA GLU A 41 13.33 -25.38 -10.07
C GLU A 41 13.57 -24.43 -8.89
N ILE A 42 12.91 -23.28 -8.85
CA ILE A 42 13.03 -22.31 -7.74
C ILE A 42 12.49 -22.90 -6.44
N MET A 43 11.34 -23.57 -6.52
CA MET A 43 10.71 -24.18 -5.35
C MET A 43 11.56 -25.30 -4.77
N GLU A 44 12.29 -26.05 -5.61
CA GLU A 44 13.26 -27.03 -5.16
C GLU A 44 14.51 -26.39 -4.54
N LEU A 45 15.07 -25.36 -5.20
CA LEU A 45 16.29 -24.67 -4.77
C LEU A 45 16.13 -23.94 -3.44
N GLU A 46 14.97 -23.33 -3.19
CA GLU A 46 14.65 -22.56 -1.98
C GLU A 46 13.62 -23.29 -1.11
N SER A 47 13.70 -24.62 -1.04
CA SER A 47 12.73 -25.48 -0.33
C SER A 47 12.63 -25.24 1.19
N ASP A 48 13.62 -24.58 1.80
CA ASP A 48 13.57 -24.12 3.18
C ASP A 48 12.76 -22.83 3.38
N LYS A 49 12.57 -22.05 2.30
CA LYS A 49 11.86 -20.77 2.31
C LYS A 49 10.55 -20.80 1.57
N ILE A 50 10.39 -21.66 0.56
CA ILE A 50 9.15 -21.86 -0.18
C ILE A 50 8.57 -23.21 0.22
N MET A 51 7.42 -23.18 0.87
CA MET A 51 6.72 -24.36 1.35
C MET A 51 5.33 -24.43 0.73
N LEU A 52 4.86 -25.65 0.48
CA LEU A 52 3.48 -25.90 0.07
C LEU A 52 2.67 -26.33 1.29
N ASP A 53 1.60 -25.59 1.56
CA ASP A 53 0.54 -25.97 2.50
C ASP A 53 -0.71 -26.38 1.71
N GLU A 54 -1.76 -26.87 2.37
CA GLU A 54 -2.95 -27.47 1.73
C GLU A 54 -3.54 -26.60 0.61
N ASP A 55 -3.66 -25.28 0.83
CA ASP A 55 -4.29 -24.34 -0.11
C ASP A 55 -3.40 -23.16 -0.52
N CYS A 56 -2.15 -23.09 -0.05
CA CYS A 56 -1.29 -21.94 -0.29
C CYS A 56 0.20 -22.26 -0.48
N ILE A 57 0.87 -21.40 -1.24
CA ILE A 57 2.33 -21.32 -1.30
C ILE A 57 2.75 -20.38 -0.18
N VAL A 58 3.53 -20.89 0.76
CA VAL A 58 4.12 -20.12 1.86
C VAL A 58 5.52 -19.70 1.46
N VAL A 59 5.79 -18.40 1.49
CA VAL A 59 7.12 -17.83 1.22
C VAL A 59 7.65 -17.18 2.49
N SER A 60 8.77 -17.66 3.00
CA SER A 60 9.48 -17.11 4.14
C SER A 60 10.52 -16.10 3.66
N GLY A 61 10.17 -14.82 3.67
CA GLY A 61 11.07 -13.72 3.36
C GLY A 61 12.03 -13.37 4.50
N GLN A 62 12.78 -12.28 4.31
CA GLN A 62 13.71 -11.78 5.31
C GLN A 62 13.01 -10.95 6.39
N LEU A 63 11.94 -10.25 6.02
CA LEU A 63 11.16 -9.37 6.90
C LEU A 63 9.88 -10.03 7.39
N ALA A 64 9.21 -10.87 6.59
CA ALA A 64 7.93 -11.48 6.95
C ALA A 64 7.71 -12.86 6.33
N THR A 65 6.58 -13.48 6.68
CA THR A 65 6.09 -14.72 6.07
C THR A 65 4.85 -14.42 5.25
N TYR A 66 4.76 -14.98 4.05
CA TYR A 66 3.74 -14.66 3.05
C TYR A 66 2.96 -15.89 2.66
N CYS A 67 1.65 -15.76 2.42
CA CYS A 67 0.85 -16.85 1.85
C CYS A 67 0.14 -16.41 0.57
N ILE A 68 0.34 -17.20 -0.48
CA ILE A 68 -0.25 -17.00 -1.80
C ILE A 68 -1.27 -18.11 -2.03
N LYS A 69 -2.54 -17.76 -2.26
CA LYS A 69 -3.60 -18.76 -2.49
C LYS A 69 -3.41 -19.46 -3.83
N ILE A 70 -3.27 -20.78 -3.82
CA ILE A 70 -3.07 -21.57 -5.04
C ILE A 70 -4.30 -21.53 -5.93
N ASP A 71 -5.51 -21.67 -5.34
CA ASP A 71 -6.77 -21.69 -6.08
C ASP A 71 -6.97 -20.42 -6.93
N THR A 72 -6.59 -19.25 -6.41
CA THR A 72 -6.58 -18.00 -7.18
C THR A 72 -5.70 -18.10 -8.43
N LEU A 73 -4.45 -18.57 -8.27
CA LEU A 73 -3.51 -18.68 -9.39
C LEU A 73 -4.02 -19.65 -10.45
N LEU A 74 -4.54 -20.80 -10.01
CA LEU A 74 -5.11 -21.82 -10.90
C LEU A 74 -6.36 -21.32 -11.64
N LYS A 75 -7.26 -20.59 -10.95
CA LYS A 75 -8.45 -20.01 -11.58
C LYS A 75 -8.09 -19.01 -12.67
N ARG A 76 -7.09 -18.15 -12.44
CA ARG A 76 -6.59 -17.20 -13.44
C ARG A 76 -5.95 -17.90 -14.64
N LEU A 77 -5.14 -18.92 -14.39
CA LEU A 77 -4.55 -19.74 -15.47
C LEU A 77 -5.62 -20.42 -16.32
N ARG A 78 -6.69 -20.92 -15.70
CA ARG A 78 -7.80 -21.59 -16.39
C ARG A 78 -8.62 -20.62 -17.23
N ASN A 79 -8.89 -19.42 -16.72
CA ASN A 79 -9.68 -18.41 -17.44
C ASN A 79 -9.25 -16.98 -17.06
N PRO A 80 -8.33 -16.36 -17.80
CA PRO A 80 -7.84 -15.01 -17.47
C PRO A 80 -8.88 -13.91 -17.70
N ILE A 81 -9.98 -14.18 -18.43
CA ILE A 81 -10.98 -13.17 -18.77
C ILE A 81 -11.91 -12.89 -17.59
N VAL A 82 -12.22 -13.91 -16.78
CA VAL A 82 -13.26 -13.83 -15.73
C VAL A 82 -12.73 -13.17 -14.44
N TYR A 83 -11.42 -13.21 -14.20
CA TYR A 83 -10.83 -12.89 -12.88
C TYR A 83 -10.06 -11.55 -12.82
N GLY A 84 -10.35 -10.63 -13.74
CA GLY A 84 -9.76 -9.29 -13.77
C GLY A 84 -8.26 -9.28 -14.11
N ILE A 85 -7.66 -8.08 -14.02
CA ILE A 85 -6.23 -7.84 -14.32
C ILE A 85 -5.43 -7.82 -13.01
N GLY A 86 -4.32 -8.56 -12.95
CA GLY A 86 -3.37 -8.55 -11.82
C GLY A 86 -3.39 -9.82 -10.94
N PHE A 87 -2.61 -9.82 -9.86
CA PHE A 87 -2.65 -10.83 -8.81
C PHE A 87 -3.61 -10.43 -7.67
N ASP A 88 -4.07 -11.40 -6.88
CA ASP A 88 -4.90 -11.12 -5.70
C ASP A 88 -4.01 -10.60 -4.57
N THR A 89 -4.67 -10.08 -3.54
CA THR A 89 -4.01 -9.83 -2.27
C THR A 89 -3.41 -11.12 -1.72
N ILE A 90 -2.15 -11.03 -1.30
CA ILE A 90 -1.49 -12.06 -0.51
C ILE A 90 -1.65 -11.71 0.97
N SER A 91 -1.66 -12.71 1.85
CA SER A 91 -1.62 -12.46 3.29
C SER A 91 -0.18 -12.33 3.76
N VAL A 92 0.07 -11.34 4.61
CA VAL A 92 1.38 -11.01 5.16
C VAL A 92 1.34 -11.24 6.67
N HIS A 93 2.29 -12.02 7.18
CA HIS A 93 2.37 -12.50 8.55
C HIS A 93 3.71 -12.15 9.17
N ALA A 94 3.74 -12.01 10.50
CA ALA A 94 4.99 -11.80 11.22
C ALA A 94 5.98 -12.95 10.93
N LYS A 95 7.26 -12.61 10.82
CA LYS A 95 8.32 -13.54 10.40
C LYS A 95 8.31 -14.81 11.26
N GLY A 96 8.27 -15.96 10.59
CA GLY A 96 8.26 -17.28 11.23
C GLY A 96 6.93 -17.64 11.88
N LYS A 97 5.85 -16.89 11.60
CA LYS A 97 4.50 -17.16 12.09
C LYS A 97 3.52 -17.28 10.92
N LEU A 98 2.48 -18.07 11.13
CA LEU A 98 1.30 -18.18 10.27
C LEU A 98 0.05 -17.99 11.14
N ASP A 99 -0.17 -16.75 11.56
CA ASP A 99 -1.28 -16.40 12.43
C ASP A 99 -2.40 -15.77 11.60
N LYS A 100 -3.46 -16.55 11.34
CA LYS A 100 -4.61 -16.10 10.55
C LYS A 100 -5.38 -14.94 11.19
N GLU A 101 -5.26 -14.73 12.50
CA GLU A 101 -5.94 -13.63 13.20
C GLU A 101 -5.11 -12.33 13.17
N LYS A 102 -3.79 -12.44 12.95
CA LYS A 102 -2.85 -11.30 12.94
C LYS A 102 -2.08 -11.22 11.62
N SER A 103 -2.83 -11.14 10.54
CA SER A 103 -2.30 -10.95 9.19
C SER A 103 -2.77 -9.64 8.57
N THR A 104 -1.89 -9.02 7.79
CA THR A 104 -2.25 -7.92 6.88
C THR A 104 -2.30 -8.44 5.43
N TYR A 105 -2.60 -7.56 4.48
CA TYR A 105 -2.73 -7.94 3.07
C TYR A 105 -1.95 -6.99 2.18
N ALA A 106 -1.27 -7.54 1.18
CA ALA A 106 -0.55 -6.76 0.18
C ALA A 106 -0.96 -7.20 -1.23
N CYS A 107 -1.17 -6.24 -2.13
CA CYS A 107 -1.29 -6.51 -3.56
C CYS A 107 0.11 -6.45 -4.18
N ILE A 108 0.75 -7.59 -4.45
CA ILE A 108 2.03 -7.58 -5.17
C ILE A 108 1.75 -7.64 -6.66
N GLN A 109 1.88 -6.49 -7.31
CA GLN A 109 1.83 -6.43 -8.76
C GLN A 109 3.19 -6.82 -9.32
N SER A 110 3.19 -7.69 -10.32
CA SER A 110 4.40 -8.02 -11.07
C SER A 110 4.92 -6.76 -11.73
N ILE A 111 6.21 -6.47 -11.56
CA ILE A 111 6.94 -5.39 -12.27
C ILE A 111 7.13 -5.77 -13.76
N ALA A 112 6.70 -6.97 -14.16
CA ALA A 112 6.90 -7.50 -15.49
C ALA A 112 6.08 -6.75 -16.55
N ASP A 113 6.70 -6.58 -17.73
CA ASP A 113 6.06 -6.08 -18.95
C ASP A 113 4.82 -6.93 -19.31
N VAL A 114 3.83 -6.33 -19.99
CA VAL A 114 2.61 -7.01 -20.48
C VAL A 114 2.91 -8.22 -21.38
N ASN A 115 4.12 -8.31 -21.93
CA ASN A 115 4.57 -9.40 -22.78
C ASN A 115 5.18 -10.60 -22.01
N VAL A 116 5.25 -10.53 -20.68
CA VAL A 116 5.84 -11.59 -19.85
C VAL A 116 4.82 -12.70 -19.59
N PRO A 117 5.19 -13.98 -19.76
CA PRO A 117 4.33 -15.11 -19.41
C PRO A 117 3.80 -15.03 -17.98
N PHE A 118 2.59 -15.54 -17.75
CA PHE A 118 1.96 -15.47 -16.43
C PHE A 118 2.78 -16.19 -15.34
N ALA A 119 3.38 -17.33 -15.68
CA ALA A 119 4.21 -18.10 -14.76
C ALA A 119 5.50 -17.35 -14.37
N ASP A 120 6.12 -16.62 -15.29
CA ASP A 120 7.27 -15.75 -14.98
C ASP A 120 6.86 -14.63 -14.00
N SER A 121 5.62 -14.14 -14.11
CA SER A 121 5.09 -13.16 -13.16
C SER A 121 4.88 -13.75 -11.75
N ILE A 122 4.52 -15.03 -11.65
CA ILE A 122 4.46 -15.74 -10.35
C ILE A 122 5.87 -15.88 -9.77
N ALA A 123 6.83 -16.33 -10.59
CA ALA A 123 8.22 -16.47 -10.17
C ALA A 123 8.80 -15.14 -9.70
N ALA A 124 8.58 -14.05 -10.45
CA ALA A 124 9.00 -12.70 -10.09
C ALA A 124 8.39 -12.23 -8.76
N MET A 125 7.10 -12.51 -8.54
CA MET A 125 6.44 -12.21 -7.26
C MET A 125 7.10 -12.98 -6.11
N ILE A 126 7.33 -14.29 -6.26
CA ILE A 126 7.98 -15.12 -5.23
C ILE A 126 9.39 -14.61 -4.95
N PHE A 127 10.18 -14.27 -5.97
CA PHE A 127 11.51 -13.68 -5.77
C PHE A 127 11.46 -12.32 -5.07
N GLY A 128 10.49 -11.47 -5.41
CA GLY A 128 10.26 -10.21 -4.72
C GLY A 128 9.98 -10.41 -3.23
N LEU A 129 9.23 -11.46 -2.89
CA LEU A 129 8.93 -11.84 -1.50
C LEU A 129 10.11 -12.44 -0.76
N LEU A 130 10.89 -13.32 -1.40
CA LEU A 130 12.13 -13.85 -0.85
C LEU A 130 13.14 -12.73 -0.55
N ASN A 131 13.09 -11.66 -1.33
CA ASN A 131 13.93 -10.47 -1.21
C ASN A 131 13.14 -9.24 -0.72
N ASP A 132 12.14 -9.47 0.13
CA ASP A 132 11.24 -8.45 0.69
C ASP A 132 11.98 -7.25 1.31
N ASN A 133 13.17 -7.48 1.87
CA ASN A 133 14.05 -6.45 2.38
C ASN A 133 14.37 -5.37 1.33
N ASN A 134 14.76 -5.77 0.13
CA ASN A 134 15.03 -4.82 -0.96
C ASN A 134 13.73 -4.34 -1.62
N PHE A 135 12.72 -5.21 -1.69
CA PHE A 135 11.44 -4.86 -2.27
C PHE A 135 10.71 -3.76 -1.49
N PHE A 136 10.88 -3.69 -0.17
CA PHE A 136 10.35 -2.62 0.69
C PHE A 136 10.75 -1.22 0.19
N GLU A 137 12.00 -1.06 -0.26
CA GLU A 137 12.56 0.22 -0.71
C GLU A 137 12.24 0.51 -2.19
N ASN A 138 11.76 -0.49 -2.93
CA ASN A 138 11.41 -0.34 -4.34
C ASN A 138 10.18 0.57 -4.52
N GLU A 139 10.14 1.34 -5.60
CA GLU A 139 9.01 2.20 -5.95
C GLU A 139 7.70 1.40 -6.11
N ASN A 140 7.78 0.19 -6.66
CA ASN A 140 6.63 -0.70 -6.86
C ASN A 140 6.25 -1.49 -5.59
N GLY A 141 7.00 -1.32 -4.49
CA GLY A 141 6.82 -2.04 -3.23
C GLY A 141 5.86 -1.36 -2.25
N GLU A 142 5.10 -0.35 -2.66
CA GLU A 142 4.24 0.45 -1.77
C GLU A 142 3.25 -0.39 -0.96
N THR A 143 2.54 -1.32 -1.60
CA THR A 143 1.55 -2.18 -0.93
C THR A 143 2.20 -3.12 0.08
N LEU A 144 3.36 -3.69 -0.26
CA LEU A 144 4.12 -4.53 0.67
C LEU A 144 4.63 -3.70 1.86
N ARG A 145 5.18 -2.51 1.59
CA ARG A 145 5.68 -1.58 2.59
C ARG A 145 4.58 -1.22 3.59
N THR A 146 3.40 -0.87 3.11
CA THR A 146 2.23 -0.58 3.94
C THR A 146 1.83 -1.80 4.77
N ALA A 147 1.68 -2.97 4.16
CA ALA A 147 1.31 -4.18 4.87
C ALA A 147 2.32 -4.55 5.98
N LEU A 148 3.63 -4.38 5.73
CA LEU A 148 4.68 -4.64 6.71
C LEU A 148 4.65 -3.65 7.88
N ILE A 149 4.44 -2.36 7.59
CA ILE A 149 4.34 -1.33 8.63
C ILE A 149 3.08 -1.49 9.47
N GLU A 150 1.95 -1.89 8.87
CA GLU A 150 0.74 -2.20 9.62
C GLU A 150 0.89 -3.47 10.45
N LEU A 151 1.58 -4.48 9.91
CA LEU A 151 1.81 -5.75 10.60
C LEU A 151 2.71 -5.58 11.84
N TYR A 152 3.84 -4.91 11.68
CA TYR A 152 4.81 -4.73 12.75
C TYR A 152 4.53 -3.51 13.62
N GLY A 153 3.70 -2.59 13.12
CA GLY A 153 3.56 -1.27 13.70
C GLY A 153 4.88 -0.49 13.65
N PRO A 154 4.89 0.70 14.27
CA PRO A 154 6.10 1.48 14.49
C PRO A 154 6.95 0.93 15.64
N ASP A 155 7.08 -0.39 15.78
CA ASP A 155 7.97 -0.97 16.79
C ASP A 155 9.43 -0.85 16.31
N PRO A 156 10.33 -0.15 17.03
CA PRO A 156 11.73 -0.04 16.67
C PRO A 156 12.49 -1.37 16.74
N TYR A 157 11.99 -2.34 17.51
CA TYR A 157 12.57 -3.68 17.61
C TYR A 157 12.04 -4.63 16.54
N SER A 158 11.11 -4.17 15.69
CA SER A 158 10.63 -4.95 14.56
C SER A 158 11.73 -5.16 13.51
N PRO A 159 11.59 -6.20 12.66
CA PRO A 159 12.51 -6.44 11.54
C PRO A 159 12.61 -5.27 10.55
N ILE A 160 11.67 -4.32 10.58
CA ILE A 160 11.59 -3.20 9.65
C ILE A 160 11.99 -1.84 10.25
N GLY A 161 12.39 -1.78 11.53
CA GLY A 161 12.62 -0.51 12.24
C GLY A 161 13.55 0.48 11.51
N SER A 162 14.72 0.01 11.06
CA SER A 162 15.69 0.85 10.31
C SER A 162 15.17 1.29 8.94
N LYS A 163 14.35 0.46 8.30
CA LYS A 163 13.71 0.78 7.02
C LYS A 163 12.60 1.79 7.19
N MET A 164 11.83 1.69 8.27
CA MET A 164 10.81 2.68 8.62
C MET A 164 11.43 4.05 8.83
N GLU A 165 12.53 4.15 9.58
CA GLU A 165 13.27 5.39 9.76
C GLU A 165 13.70 6.00 8.41
N SER A 166 14.32 5.20 7.55
CA SER A 166 14.78 5.62 6.22
C SER A 166 13.61 6.08 5.33
N TYR A 167 12.49 5.36 5.40
CA TYR A 167 11.29 5.69 4.64
C TYR A 167 10.62 6.97 5.13
N PHE A 168 10.43 7.15 6.44
CA PHE A 168 9.85 8.36 7.01
C PHE A 168 10.71 9.59 6.74
N SER A 169 12.03 9.45 6.83
CA SER A 169 12.96 10.52 6.47
C SER A 169 12.84 10.91 5.00
N SER A 170 12.83 9.94 4.07
CA SER A 170 12.79 10.23 2.63
C SER A 170 11.43 10.76 2.17
N ARG A 171 10.32 10.17 2.62
CA ARG A 171 8.96 10.49 2.15
C ARG A 171 8.34 11.72 2.79
N PHE A 172 8.61 11.94 4.08
CA PHE A 172 7.95 12.98 4.88
C PHE A 172 8.93 14.01 5.45
N ASN A 173 10.23 13.87 5.19
CA ASN A 173 11.27 14.65 5.87
C ASN A 173 11.10 14.58 7.41
N ALA A 174 10.74 13.39 7.88
CA ALA A 174 10.40 13.13 9.27
C ALA A 174 11.62 12.59 10.04
N HIS A 175 11.67 12.90 11.32
CA HIS A 175 12.64 12.34 12.24
C HIS A 175 11.96 11.32 13.15
N TYR A 176 12.42 10.09 13.06
CA TYR A 176 11.99 8.96 13.88
C TYR A 176 12.89 8.85 15.11
N ASP A 177 12.31 8.91 16.30
CA ASP A 177 13.00 8.80 17.57
C ASP A 177 12.63 7.46 18.22
N LEU A 178 13.62 6.56 18.24
CA LEU A 178 13.49 5.19 18.74
C LEU A 178 13.30 5.15 20.26
N GLU A 179 13.87 6.09 21.01
CA GLU A 179 13.80 6.08 22.47
C GLU A 179 12.44 6.56 22.95
N SER A 180 11.92 7.62 22.32
CA SER A 180 10.61 8.17 22.68
C SER A 180 9.44 7.49 21.98
N LEU A 181 9.70 6.59 21.02
CA LEU A 181 8.68 5.96 20.17
C LEU A 181 7.81 7.03 19.51
N THR A 182 8.46 8.00 18.87
CA THR A 182 7.78 9.09 18.17
C THR A 182 8.32 9.34 16.77
N VAL A 183 7.45 9.80 15.88
CA VAL A 183 7.81 10.34 14.56
C VAL A 183 7.42 11.81 14.51
N SER A 184 8.36 12.68 14.17
CA SER A 184 8.14 14.12 14.10
C SER A 184 8.40 14.65 12.69
N PHE A 185 7.51 15.51 12.20
CA PHE A 185 7.54 16.01 10.83
C PHE A 185 6.94 17.41 10.75
N ARG A 186 7.11 18.06 9.60
CA ARG A 186 6.58 19.40 9.36
C ARG A 186 5.15 19.33 8.88
N GLY A 187 4.32 20.21 9.43
CA GLY A 187 3.03 20.57 8.86
C GLY A 187 3.15 21.79 7.94
N THR A 188 2.01 22.39 7.64
CA THR A 188 1.95 23.67 6.91
C THR A 188 2.00 24.86 7.87
N HIS A 189 2.14 26.08 7.35
CA HIS A 189 2.12 27.33 8.14
C HIS A 189 3.15 27.39 9.28
N GLY A 190 4.24 26.61 9.18
CA GLY A 190 5.28 26.53 10.21
C GLY A 190 4.92 25.65 11.42
N PHE A 191 3.79 24.94 11.38
CA PHE A 191 3.47 23.92 12.38
C PHE A 191 4.43 22.74 12.27
N LYS A 192 4.68 22.10 13.41
CA LYS A 192 5.34 20.80 13.47
C LYS A 192 4.45 19.84 14.21
N TRP A 193 4.45 18.60 13.76
CA TRP A 193 3.62 17.52 14.28
C TRP A 193 4.51 16.41 14.79
N ARG A 194 3.99 15.69 15.78
CA ARG A 194 4.62 14.51 16.32
C ARG A 194 3.55 13.48 16.64
N LEU A 195 3.71 12.29 16.08
CA LEU A 195 2.92 11.13 16.43
C LEU A 195 3.73 10.26 17.39
N GLY A 196 3.08 9.78 18.43
CA GLY A 196 3.65 8.83 19.38
C GLY A 196 2.86 7.53 19.38
N PHE A 197 3.58 6.43 19.52
CA PHE A 197 3.03 5.07 19.43
C PHE A 197 3.48 4.19 20.60
N GLY A 198 4.14 4.78 21.60
CA GLY A 198 4.59 4.06 22.80
C GLY A 198 3.49 3.72 23.81
N ASN A 199 2.23 4.06 23.55
CA ASN A 199 1.11 3.71 24.44
C ASN A 199 0.45 2.39 23.97
N PRO A 200 0.70 1.24 24.62
CA PRO A 200 0.15 -0.05 24.18
C PRO A 200 -1.37 -0.17 24.38
N LEU A 201 -2.00 0.78 25.08
CA LEU A 201 -3.45 0.81 25.31
C LEU A 201 -4.18 1.70 24.30
N ALA A 202 -3.46 2.48 23.50
CA ALA A 202 -4.06 3.29 22.45
C ALA A 202 -4.41 2.40 21.24
N VAL A 203 -5.57 2.68 20.62
CA VAL A 203 -5.94 2.06 19.35
C VAL A 203 -5.27 2.79 18.19
N GLY A 204 -5.16 4.12 18.29
CA GLY A 204 -4.44 4.97 17.34
C GLY A 204 -3.12 5.49 17.92
N PHE A 205 -2.82 6.75 17.63
CA PHE A 205 -1.55 7.40 17.99
C PHE A 205 -1.79 8.54 18.97
N SER A 206 -0.82 8.86 19.82
CA SER A 206 -0.81 10.16 20.48
C SER A 206 -0.41 11.23 19.47
N LEU A 207 -1.11 12.37 19.45
CA LEU A 207 -0.80 13.48 18.56
C LEU A 207 -0.36 14.70 19.37
N GLU A 208 0.82 15.22 19.04
CA GLU A 208 1.39 16.42 19.63
C GLU A 208 1.73 17.45 18.53
N TYR A 209 1.78 18.72 18.92
CA TYR A 209 2.04 19.81 17.98
C TYR A 209 2.96 20.89 18.56
N LYS A 210 3.56 21.66 17.64
CA LYS A 210 4.21 22.95 17.90
C LYS A 210 3.68 23.99 16.93
N LYS A 211 3.15 25.09 17.47
CA LYS A 211 2.88 26.31 16.70
C LYS A 211 4.19 26.94 16.18
N PRO A 212 4.12 27.84 15.19
CA PRO A 212 5.25 28.65 14.78
C PRO A 212 5.90 29.33 16.00
N ARG A 213 7.23 29.24 16.10
CA ARG A 213 8.05 29.81 17.20
C ARG A 213 7.86 29.15 18.56
N GLN A 214 6.98 28.15 18.71
CA GLN A 214 6.82 27.39 19.96
C GLN A 214 7.99 26.41 20.16
N ARG A 215 8.59 26.42 21.36
CA ARG A 215 9.73 25.54 21.69
C ARG A 215 9.32 24.15 22.14
N ASN A 216 8.29 24.05 22.97
CA ASN A 216 7.87 22.79 23.62
C ASN A 216 6.71 22.14 22.86
N TRP A 217 6.67 20.81 22.85
CA TRP A 217 5.52 20.07 22.31
C TRP A 217 4.30 20.27 23.22
N ARG A 218 3.12 20.34 22.61
CA ARG A 218 1.84 20.29 23.32
C ARG A 218 1.07 19.07 22.86
N LEU A 219 0.57 18.31 23.82
CA LEU A 219 -0.31 17.19 23.57
C LEU A 219 -1.67 17.69 23.09
N LEU A 220 -2.14 17.15 21.96
CA LEU A 220 -3.46 17.43 21.40
C LEU A 220 -4.44 16.31 21.77
N THR A 221 -4.03 15.06 21.57
CA THR A 221 -4.77 13.88 22.02
C THR A 221 -3.83 12.75 22.41
N LYS A 222 -4.24 11.92 23.36
CA LYS A 222 -3.53 10.69 23.76
C LYS A 222 -3.79 9.52 22.81
N ASP A 223 -4.89 9.56 22.08
CA ASP A 223 -5.29 8.52 21.14
C ASP A 223 -6.15 9.13 20.03
N THR A 224 -5.62 9.17 18.81
CA THR A 224 -6.32 9.68 17.63
C THR A 224 -7.59 8.89 17.31
N ALA A 225 -7.67 7.61 17.65
CA ALA A 225 -8.86 6.78 17.37
C ALA A 225 -10.10 7.22 18.16
N THR A 226 -9.91 8.03 19.21
CA THR A 226 -11.01 8.57 20.02
C THR A 226 -11.58 9.88 19.47
N VAL A 227 -10.91 10.51 18.51
CA VAL A 227 -11.23 11.87 18.02
C VAL A 227 -11.24 11.99 16.50
N ILE A 228 -10.67 11.04 15.77
CA ILE A 228 -10.61 11.02 14.30
C ILE A 228 -10.94 9.61 13.82
N GLU A 229 -11.98 9.48 13.00
CA GLU A 229 -12.29 8.23 12.30
C GLU A 229 -11.17 7.81 11.31
N ASP A 230 -10.97 6.50 11.18
CA ASP A 230 -9.94 5.87 10.32
C ASP A 230 -8.49 6.35 10.58
N SER A 231 -8.19 6.62 11.86
CA SER A 231 -6.88 7.11 12.29
C SER A 231 -5.88 6.03 12.72
N SER A 232 -6.21 4.75 12.55
CA SER A 232 -5.36 3.61 12.94
C SER A 232 -4.18 3.38 11.98
N SER A 233 -4.28 3.83 10.72
CA SER A 233 -3.19 3.74 9.75
C SER A 233 -2.23 4.93 9.88
N ILE A 234 -0.97 4.65 10.20
CA ILE A 234 0.07 5.67 10.38
C ILE A 234 0.27 6.52 9.12
N PHE A 235 0.16 5.93 7.92
CA PHE A 235 0.34 6.66 6.67
C PHE A 235 -0.80 7.59 6.36
N THR A 236 -2.04 7.13 6.54
CA THR A 236 -3.22 8.00 6.43
C THR A 236 -3.09 9.18 7.38
N MET A 237 -2.70 8.93 8.63
CA MET A 237 -2.51 9.98 9.63
C MET A 237 -1.39 10.96 9.24
N MET A 238 -0.20 10.47 8.90
CA MET A 238 0.92 11.33 8.51
C MET A 238 0.61 12.16 7.25
N ASN A 239 -0.05 11.56 6.25
CA ASN A 239 -0.47 12.27 5.04
C ASN A 239 -1.47 13.39 5.37
N ARG A 240 -2.52 13.12 6.15
CA ARG A 240 -3.51 14.13 6.56
C ARG A 240 -2.85 15.25 7.37
N ILE A 241 -2.10 14.90 8.41
CA ILE A 241 -1.52 15.84 9.37
C ILE A 241 -0.38 16.67 8.77
N SER A 242 0.39 16.12 7.83
CA SER A 242 1.48 16.88 7.17
C SER A 242 0.97 18.08 6.37
N ARG A 243 -0.30 18.05 5.95
CA ARG A 243 -0.98 19.14 5.24
C ARG A 243 -1.63 20.15 6.20
N SER A 244 -1.79 19.77 7.47
CA SER A 244 -2.44 20.57 8.50
C SER A 244 -1.51 21.63 9.13
N PRO A 245 -2.04 22.79 9.56
CA PRO A 245 -3.46 23.17 9.54
C PRO A 245 -3.99 23.67 8.20
N GLY A 246 -3.17 23.79 7.16
CA GLY A 246 -3.55 24.36 5.86
C GLY A 246 -4.77 23.68 5.24
N ASN A 247 -4.80 22.35 5.20
CA ASN A 247 -5.97 21.62 4.67
C ASN A 247 -7.21 21.69 5.58
N THR A 248 -7.15 22.27 6.78
CA THR A 248 -8.31 22.48 7.66
C THR A 248 -8.79 23.93 7.64
N ILE A 249 -8.11 24.84 6.92
CA ILE A 249 -8.55 26.24 6.77
C ILE A 249 -9.65 26.28 5.69
N PRO A 250 -10.81 26.93 5.93
CA PRO A 250 -11.98 26.85 5.04
C PRO A 250 -11.69 27.02 3.55
N ASP A 251 -10.86 28.00 3.18
CA ASP A 251 -10.55 28.30 1.77
C ASP A 251 -9.61 27.28 1.09
N SER A 252 -9.00 26.38 1.86
CA SER A 252 -8.02 25.40 1.38
C SER A 252 -8.29 23.98 1.84
N MET A 253 -9.52 23.72 2.32
CA MET A 253 -9.96 22.36 2.64
C MET A 253 -10.08 21.51 1.36
N ASP A 254 -9.82 20.21 1.47
CA ASP A 254 -9.90 19.26 0.36
C ASP A 254 -10.49 17.93 0.80
N TRP A 255 -10.69 17.01 -0.15
CA TRP A 255 -11.30 15.69 0.08
C TRP A 255 -10.59 14.81 1.13
N THR A 256 -9.35 15.14 1.56
CA THR A 256 -8.65 14.42 2.63
C THR A 256 -8.98 14.95 4.03
N THR A 257 -9.72 16.05 4.12
CA THR A 257 -10.06 16.73 5.37
C THR A 257 -11.41 16.25 5.87
N SER A 258 -11.43 15.56 7.01
CA SER A 258 -12.66 15.17 7.71
C SER A 258 -13.10 16.27 8.68
N LEU A 259 -14.40 16.28 9.00
CA LEU A 259 -14.96 17.16 10.04
C LEU A 259 -14.23 17.01 11.38
N ASP A 260 -13.93 15.76 11.78
CA ASP A 260 -13.13 15.46 12.97
C ASP A 260 -11.76 16.14 12.97
N LEU A 261 -11.08 16.11 11.82
CA LEU A 261 -9.78 16.74 11.67
C LEU A 261 -9.88 18.26 11.81
N CYS A 262 -10.93 18.86 11.23
CA CYS A 262 -11.23 20.28 11.40
C CYS A 262 -11.50 20.63 12.86
N LYS A 263 -12.36 19.88 13.55
CA LYS A 263 -12.69 20.08 14.98
C LYS A 263 -11.44 20.01 15.84
N LEU A 264 -10.51 19.11 15.52
CA LEU A 264 -9.29 18.92 16.30
C LEU A 264 -8.22 19.99 16.05
N ILE A 265 -8.04 20.43 14.80
CA ILE A 265 -6.89 21.25 14.40
C ILE A 265 -7.23 22.72 14.23
N LEU A 266 -8.40 23.07 13.69
CA LEU A 266 -8.74 24.45 13.39
C LEU A 266 -8.70 25.37 14.62
N PRO A 267 -9.11 24.93 15.83
CA PRO A 267 -8.97 25.73 17.05
C PRO A 267 -7.52 26.08 17.43
N LEU A 268 -6.54 25.37 16.86
CA LEU A 268 -5.12 25.67 17.06
C LEU A 268 -4.65 26.85 16.22
N VAL A 269 -5.39 27.25 15.19
CA VAL A 269 -5.08 28.41 14.36
C VAL A 269 -5.68 29.65 15.02
N ASP A 270 -4.84 30.63 15.36
CA ASP A 270 -5.28 31.78 16.18
C ASP A 270 -6.40 32.59 15.51
N GLU A 271 -6.43 32.61 14.17
CA GLU A 271 -7.47 33.27 13.37
C GLU A 271 -8.83 32.57 13.43
N PHE A 272 -8.87 31.28 13.77
CA PHE A 272 -10.09 30.47 13.70
C PHE A 272 -10.48 29.84 15.05
N ASN A 273 -9.81 30.23 16.14
CA ASN A 273 -10.06 29.70 17.49
C ASN A 273 -11.43 30.07 18.08
N HIS A 274 -12.18 30.95 17.41
CA HIS A 274 -13.50 31.43 17.81
C HIS A 274 -14.64 30.77 17.04
N ILE A 275 -14.32 29.97 16.01
CA ILE A 275 -15.33 29.25 15.23
C ILE A 275 -15.98 28.19 16.12
N GLY A 276 -17.31 28.27 16.22
CA GLY A 276 -18.13 27.30 16.94
C GLY A 276 -18.32 26.01 16.17
N GLU A 277 -18.76 24.95 16.86
CA GLU A 277 -18.97 23.63 16.25
C GLU A 277 -20.04 23.66 15.14
N GLU A 278 -21.15 24.36 15.35
CA GLU A 278 -22.22 24.53 14.34
C GLU A 278 -21.74 25.27 13.07
N GLU A 279 -20.88 26.27 13.25
CA GLU A 279 -20.30 27.02 12.13
C GLU A 279 -19.30 26.17 11.33
N LEU A 280 -18.51 25.35 12.04
CA LEU A 280 -17.58 24.40 11.43
C LEU A 280 -18.32 23.32 10.62
N GLU A 281 -19.40 22.77 11.17
CA GLU A 281 -20.25 21.79 10.48
C GLU A 281 -20.82 22.39 9.19
N SER A 282 -21.34 23.62 9.23
CA SER A 282 -21.82 24.31 8.03
C SER A 282 -20.72 24.54 6.97
N LEU A 283 -19.49 24.80 7.40
CA LEU A 283 -18.35 24.97 6.48
C LEU A 283 -17.95 23.64 5.81
N CYS A 284 -17.94 22.54 6.56
CA CYS A 284 -17.65 21.21 6.02
C CYS A 284 -18.78 20.67 5.14
N GLU A 285 -20.06 20.90 5.49
CA GLU A 285 -21.21 20.48 4.67
C GLU A 285 -21.18 21.11 3.26
N LYS A 286 -20.76 22.38 3.14
CA LYS A 286 -20.64 23.04 1.83
C LYS A 286 -19.65 22.33 0.90
N MET A 287 -18.62 21.67 1.44
CA MET A 287 -17.66 20.91 0.63
C MET A 287 -18.24 19.61 0.11
N GLU A 288 -19.05 18.91 0.90
CA GLU A 288 -19.71 17.68 0.46
C GLU A 288 -20.64 17.92 -0.73
N TYR A 289 -21.15 19.14 -0.91
CA TYR A 289 -22.02 19.50 -2.04
C TYR A 289 -21.29 20.06 -3.27
N GLU A 290 -20.07 20.61 -3.13
CA GLU A 290 -19.30 21.14 -4.27
C GLU A 290 -18.49 20.07 -5.04
N HIS A 291 -18.46 18.83 -4.54
CA HIS A 291 -17.75 17.70 -5.16
C HIS A 291 -18.65 16.62 -5.76
N TRP A 292 -19.93 16.92 -6.01
CA TRP A 292 -20.87 16.09 -6.78
C TRP A 292 -21.42 16.81 -8.01
#